data_AF-A0A317XQ35-F1
#
_entry.id   AF-A0A317XQ35-F1
#
_cell.length_a   1.000
_cell.length_b   1.000
_cell.length_c   1.000
_cell.angle_alpha   90.00
_cell.angle_beta   90.00
_cell.angle_gamma   90.00
#
_symmetry.space_group_name_H-M   'P 1'
#
loop_
_entity.id
_entity.type
_entity.pdbx_description
1 polymer ?
#
loop_
_entity_poly.entity_id
_entity_poly.type
_entity_poly.pdbx_seq_one_letter_code
_entity_poly.pdbx_strand_id
1 'polypeptide(L)' 'DPTEPRYCYCDQVSFGNMVACDNDDCELEWFHYQCVGLESQPRGKWYCRFC' A
#
# COMPACT_ATOMS: atom_id res chain seq x y z
N ASP A 1 -10.07 -15.09 -3.08
CA ASP A 1 -10.21 -15.81 -4.36
C ASP A 1 -8.82 -15.94 -4.98
N PRO A 2 -8.39 -17.07 -5.57
CA PRO A 2 -7.06 -17.17 -6.18
C PRO A 2 -6.82 -16.18 -7.34
N THR A 3 -7.86 -15.53 -7.84
CA THR A 3 -7.77 -14.50 -8.90
C THR A 3 -7.63 -13.08 -8.36
N GLU A 4 -7.73 -12.88 -7.05
CA GLU A 4 -7.71 -11.56 -6.46
C GLU A 4 -6.28 -10.99 -6.46
N PRO A 5 -6.08 -9.75 -6.95
CA PRO A 5 -4.76 -9.14 -6.99
C PRO A 5 -4.12 -9.03 -5.60
N ARG A 6 -2.80 -9.22 -5.56
CA ARG A 6 -2.00 -9.09 -4.34
C ARG A 6 -1.22 -7.78 -4.36
N TYR A 7 -1.14 -7.16 -3.20
CA TYR A 7 -0.54 -5.86 -2.98
C TYR A 7 0.37 -5.89 -1.75
N CYS A 8 1.01 -4.75 -1.47
CA CYS A 8 1.83 -4.51 -0.29
C CYS A 8 3.04 -5.45 -0.19
N TYR A 9 3.92 -5.19 0.78
CA TYR A 9 5.07 -6.06 1.05
C TYR A 9 4.69 -7.43 1.62
N CYS A 10 3.46 -7.56 2.13
CA CYS A 10 2.96 -8.80 2.71
C CYS A 10 2.39 -9.76 1.66
N ASP A 11 2.35 -9.34 0.39
CA ASP A 11 1.81 -10.12 -0.73
C ASP A 11 0.42 -10.69 -0.39
N GLN A 12 -0.48 -9.82 0.05
CA GLN A 12 -1.86 -10.18 0.40
C GLN A 12 -2.85 -9.39 -0.44
N VAL A 13 -4.09 -9.88 -0.47
CA VAL A 13 -5.19 -9.18 -1.11
C VAL A 13 -5.49 -7.85 -0.43
N SER A 14 -6.35 -7.04 -1.05
CA SER A 14 -6.82 -5.80 -0.43
C SER A 14 -7.65 -6.09 0.82
N PHE A 15 -7.31 -5.47 1.94
CA PHE A 15 -8.10 -5.52 3.17
C PHE A 15 -7.83 -4.30 4.05
N GLY A 16 -8.82 -3.92 4.87
CA GLY A 16 -8.70 -2.78 5.78
C GLY A 16 -8.38 -1.46 5.06
N ASN A 17 -7.67 -0.56 5.75
CA ASN A 17 -7.24 0.71 5.17
C ASN A 17 -5.95 0.52 4.38
N MET A 18 -5.91 1.10 3.18
CA MET A 18 -4.75 1.10 2.30
C MET A 18 -4.36 2.51 1.85
N VAL A 19 -3.08 2.71 1.59
CA VAL A 19 -2.49 3.94 1.06
C VAL A 19 -1.82 3.63 -0.28
N ALA A 20 -1.96 4.53 -1.25
CA ALA A 20 -1.21 4.47 -2.50
C ALA A 20 0.13 5.19 -2.36
N CYS A 21 1.19 4.66 -2.95
CA CYS A 21 2.46 5.36 -3.13
C CYS A 21 2.29 6.45 -4.19
N ASP A 22 2.69 7.68 -3.89
CA ASP A 22 2.65 8.82 -4.82
C ASP A 22 3.80 8.83 -5.85
N ASN A 23 4.57 7.74 -5.95
CA ASN A 23 5.51 7.53 -7.05
C ASN A 23 4.80 6.75 -8.17
N ASP A 24 4.59 7.39 -9.32
CA ASP A 24 3.90 6.81 -10.47
C ASP A 24 4.60 5.54 -11.02
N ASP A 25 5.90 5.37 -10.73
CA ASP A 25 6.69 4.20 -11.13
C ASP A 25 6.73 3.10 -10.03
N CYS A 26 5.90 3.19 -8.98
CA CYS A 26 5.90 2.21 -7.89
C CYS A 26 5.25 0.89 -8.31
N GLU A 27 6.03 -0.19 -8.41
CA GLU A 27 5.54 -1.52 -8.83
C GLU A 27 4.41 -2.10 -7.98
N LEU A 28 4.38 -1.78 -6.67
CA LEU A 28 3.39 -2.34 -5.75
C LEU A 28 2.14 -1.47 -5.59
N GLU A 29 2.25 -0.17 -5.89
CA GLU A 29 1.24 0.90 -5.80
C GLU A 29 0.54 1.06 -4.44
N TRP A 30 0.05 -0.01 -3.82
CA TRP A 30 -0.84 -0.01 -2.66
C TRP A 30 -0.28 -0.77 -1.46
N PHE A 31 -0.49 -0.21 -0.27
CA PHE A 31 0.03 -0.75 0.98
C PHE A 31 -0.99 -0.68 2.10
N HIS A 32 -1.08 -1.74 2.90
CA HIS A 32 -1.94 -1.76 4.08
C HIS A 32 -1.36 -0.85 5.17
N TYR A 33 -2.22 -0.06 5.80
CA TYR A 33 -1.84 0.86 6.88
C TYR A 33 -1.01 0.17 7.96
N GLN A 34 -1.45 -1.00 8.41
CA GLN A 34 -0.75 -1.78 9.44
C GLN A 34 0.65 -2.25 9.00
N CYS A 35 0.84 -2.55 7.71
CA CYS A 35 2.13 -2.99 7.18
C CYS A 35 3.13 -1.83 7.07
N VAL A 36 2.66 -0.59 6.97
CA VAL A 36 3.49 0.62 6.83
C VAL A 36 3.45 1.53 8.06
N GLY A 37 2.81 1.10 9.15
CA GLY A 37 2.74 1.86 10.41
C GLY A 37 1.87 3.12 10.34
N LEU A 38 0.89 3.17 9.44
CA LEU A 38 -0.08 4.25 9.38
C LEU A 38 -1.29 3.95 10.28
N GLU A 39 -1.69 4.92 11.07
CA GLU A 39 -2.93 4.84 11.88
C GLU A 39 -4.06 5.69 11.28
N SER A 40 -3.71 6.65 10.42
CA SER A 40 -4.66 7.55 9.76
C SER A 40 -4.13 7.96 8.39
N GLN A 41 -5.00 8.56 7.57
CA GLN A 41 -4.63 9.01 6.24
C GLN A 41 -3.48 10.03 6.29
N PRO A 42 -2.39 9.82 5.55
CA PRO A 42 -1.31 10.79 5.44
C PRO A 42 -1.82 12.14 4.97
N ARG A 43 -1.27 13.21 5.55
CA ARG A 43 -1.53 14.57 5.06
C ARG A 43 -0.56 14.87 3.94
N GLY A 44 -1.06 14.86 2.71
CA GLY A 44 -0.25 15.07 1.51
C GLY A 44 0.33 13.77 0.97
N LYS A 45 1.44 13.89 0.22
CA LYS A 45 2.05 12.77 -0.46
C LYS A 45 2.66 11.76 0.51
N TRP A 46 2.54 10.49 0.18
CA TRP A 46 3.12 9.37 0.90
C TRP A 46 3.89 8.47 -0.07
N TYR A 47 5.07 8.04 0.36
CA TYR A 47 5.95 7.18 -0.44
C TYR A 47 6.26 5.91 0.33
N CYS A 48 6.29 4.80 -0.40
CA CYS A 48 6.66 3.50 0.13
C CYS A 48 8.19 3.46 0.38
N ARG A 49 8.71 2.49 1.15
CA ARG A 49 10.14 2.47 1.55
C ARG A 49 11.12 2.20 0.40
N PHE A 50 10.61 1.84 -0.78
CA PHE A 50 11.39 1.54 -1.98
C PHE A 50 11.29 2.64 -3.04
N CYS A 51 10.63 3.76 -2.75
CA CYS A 51 10.52 4.94 -3.60
C CYS A 51 11.03 6.16 -2.83
#